data_AF-A0AA37Q5E6-F1
#
_entry.id   AF-A0AA37Q5E6-F1
#
_cell.length_a   1.000
_cell.length_b   1.000
_cell.length_c   1.000
_cell.angle_alpha   90.00
_cell.angle_beta   90.00
_cell.angle_gamma   90.00
#
_symmetry.space_group_name_H-M   'P 1'
#
loop_
_entity.id
_entity.type
_entity.pdbx_description
1 polymer ?
#
loop_
_entity_poly.entity_id
_entity_poly.type
_entity_poly.pdbx_seq_one_letter_code
_entity_poly.pdbx_strand_id
1 'polypeptide(L)'
;MSRTAIVRRAALTASLTLLGGLVTACADAPGTAPVTAESTLAPREVTSRATLIGTAGDTTLHQFTYSPSAAQTERIGAHEIRFPAGAVCDPSTSSYGPGTWDAPCTPLASAITFTVRTWTDAAGHPRVRFSPDVRFVPTQTVTLYLYDKATALDKKYQAFWCPTGSRTCINESLADPSVRTQRDPGTFYLYGRIKHFSGYNVVVDRSGDETAPSDDTSFGM
;
A
#
# COMPACT_ATOMS: atom_id res chain seq x y z
N MET A 1 -4.15 -63.46 -13.19
CA MET A 1 -4.49 -63.65 -11.76
C MET A 1 -5.17 -62.37 -11.27
N SER A 2 -6.37 -62.52 -10.68
CA SER A 2 -7.13 -61.67 -9.74
C SER A 2 -7.02 -60.14 -9.72
N ARG A 3 -8.07 -59.34 -9.46
CA ARG A 3 -9.54 -59.38 -9.51
C ARG A 3 -9.99 -57.95 -9.15
N THR A 4 -11.02 -57.45 -9.81
CA THR A 4 -11.71 -56.16 -9.63
C THR A 4 -12.38 -56.00 -8.25
N ALA A 5 -12.53 -54.78 -7.73
CA ALA A 5 -13.61 -54.44 -6.80
C ALA A 5 -14.05 -52.96 -6.89
N ILE A 6 -15.26 -52.75 -7.40
CA ILE A 6 -16.09 -51.55 -7.27
C ILE A 6 -17.01 -51.77 -6.06
N VAL A 7 -17.15 -50.79 -5.17
CA VAL A 7 -18.23 -50.80 -4.17
C VAL A 7 -18.94 -49.46 -4.15
N ARG A 8 -20.18 -49.47 -4.65
CA ARG A 8 -21.21 -48.44 -4.43
C ARG A 8 -21.89 -48.71 -3.10
N ARG A 9 -22.25 -47.67 -2.34
CA ARG A 9 -23.37 -47.73 -1.40
C ARG A 9 -24.17 -46.43 -1.45
N ALA A 10 -25.39 -46.56 -1.94
CA ALA A 10 -26.48 -45.63 -1.75
C ALA A 10 -27.15 -45.92 -0.40
N ALA A 11 -27.63 -44.88 0.28
CA ALA A 11 -28.67 -45.01 1.30
C ALA A 11 -29.58 -43.78 1.21
N LEU A 12 -30.77 -44.00 0.66
CA LEU A 12 -31.94 -43.15 0.86
C LEU A 12 -32.48 -43.42 2.26
N THR A 13 -32.85 -42.36 2.97
CA THR A 13 -33.89 -42.42 4.02
C THR A 13 -34.72 -41.15 3.94
N ALA A 14 -35.98 -41.35 3.54
CA ALA A 14 -37.05 -40.36 3.58
C ALA A 14 -37.80 -40.51 4.91
N SER A 15 -38.17 -39.40 5.55
CA SER A 15 -39.23 -39.36 6.56
C SER A 15 -40.04 -38.06 6.43
N LEU A 16 -41.35 -38.26 6.34
CA LEU A 16 -42.46 -37.34 6.06
C LEU A 16 -43.10 -36.82 7.38
N THR A 17 -44.02 -35.84 7.28
CA THR A 17 -45.10 -35.39 8.22
C THR A 17 -44.74 -34.36 9.31
N LEU A 18 -45.59 -33.39 9.68
CA LEU A 18 -46.79 -32.73 9.10
C LEU A 18 -47.05 -31.43 9.93
N LEU A 19 -47.72 -30.47 9.29
CA LEU A 19 -48.33 -29.20 9.74
C LEU A 19 -48.51 -28.89 11.24
N GLY A 20 -48.21 -27.64 11.62
CA GLY A 20 -48.77 -26.99 12.81
C GLY A 20 -48.46 -25.49 12.93
N GLY A 21 -49.51 -24.65 12.93
CA GLY A 21 -49.54 -23.35 13.63
C GLY A 21 -49.17 -22.09 12.83
N LEU A 22 -50.18 -21.38 12.32
CA LEU A 22 -50.08 -19.95 12.00
C LEU A 22 -50.26 -19.15 13.30
N VAL A 23 -49.19 -18.52 13.78
CA VAL A 23 -49.25 -17.35 14.68
C VAL A 23 -48.37 -16.26 14.09
N THR A 24 -49.01 -15.26 13.51
CA THR A 24 -48.38 -14.04 13.03
C THR A 24 -48.13 -13.13 14.24
N ALA A 25 -46.99 -13.30 14.89
CA ALA A 25 -46.45 -12.26 15.76
C ALA A 25 -45.59 -11.33 14.89
N CYS A 26 -46.05 -10.09 14.70
CA CYS A 26 -45.19 -9.01 14.21
C CYS A 26 -44.05 -8.84 15.21
N ALA A 27 -42.94 -9.53 14.97
CA ALA A 27 -41.68 -9.12 15.55
C ALA A 27 -41.25 -7.89 14.75
N ASP A 28 -41.23 -6.74 15.42
CA ASP A 28 -40.48 -5.56 15.01
C ASP A 28 -39.05 -6.01 14.69
N ALA A 29 -38.79 -6.25 13.42
CA ALA A 29 -37.45 -6.45 12.93
C ALA A 29 -36.74 -5.10 13.11
N PRO A 30 -35.62 -5.03 13.85
CA PRO A 30 -34.75 -3.87 13.73
C PRO A 30 -34.36 -3.82 12.27
N GLY A 31 -34.89 -2.80 11.57
CA GLY A 31 -34.62 -2.58 10.17
C GLY A 31 -33.13 -2.71 9.95
N THR A 32 -32.75 -3.73 9.18
CA THR A 32 -31.40 -3.80 8.64
C THR A 32 -31.30 -2.56 7.78
N ALA A 33 -30.67 -1.52 8.32
CA ALA A 33 -30.42 -0.30 7.59
C ALA A 33 -29.80 -0.71 6.26
N PRO A 34 -30.24 -0.14 5.12
CA PRO A 34 -29.54 -0.37 3.87
C PRO A 34 -28.08 -0.03 4.14
N VAL A 35 -27.20 -1.02 3.99
CA VAL A 35 -25.78 -0.79 3.96
C VAL A 35 -25.61 0.03 2.69
N THR A 36 -25.59 1.35 2.84
CA THR A 36 -25.23 2.27 1.78
C THR A 36 -23.91 1.74 1.29
N ALA A 37 -23.85 1.26 0.05
CA ALA A 37 -22.57 1.00 -0.58
C ALA A 37 -21.82 2.33 -0.47
N GLU A 38 -20.83 2.38 0.43
CA GLU A 38 -19.90 3.49 0.46
C GLU A 38 -19.39 3.60 -0.96
N SER A 39 -19.64 4.76 -1.58
CA SER A 39 -18.97 5.09 -2.82
C SER A 39 -17.48 4.95 -2.54
N THR A 40 -16.86 3.89 -3.06
CA THR A 40 -15.41 3.64 -2.96
C THR A 40 -14.56 4.70 -3.67
N LEU A 41 -15.21 5.74 -4.21
CA LEU A 41 -14.62 6.92 -4.81
C LEU A 41 -14.96 8.13 -3.94
N ALA A 42 -14.46 8.17 -2.69
CA ALA A 42 -14.39 9.42 -1.97
C ALA A 42 -13.52 10.41 -2.78
N PRO A 43 -13.92 11.69 -2.92
CA PRO A 43 -13.08 12.71 -3.54
C PRO A 43 -11.69 12.70 -2.89
N ARG A 44 -10.67 12.54 -3.72
CA ARG A 44 -9.27 12.52 -3.32
C ARG A 44 -8.83 13.96 -3.14
N GLU A 45 -9.24 14.56 -2.02
CA GLU A 45 -8.86 15.92 -1.68
C GLU A 45 -7.35 15.95 -1.39
N VAL A 46 -6.63 16.53 -2.35
CA VAL A 46 -5.21 16.84 -2.20
C VAL A 46 -5.11 18.04 -1.28
N THR A 47 -4.54 17.85 -0.09
CA THR A 47 -4.31 18.92 0.88
C THR A 47 -3.20 19.85 0.41
N SER A 48 -2.14 19.29 -0.17
CA SER A 48 -1.01 20.05 -0.69
C SER A 48 -0.32 19.36 -1.88
N ARG A 49 0.41 20.16 -2.64
CA ARG A 49 1.21 19.71 -3.78
C ARG A 49 2.68 19.96 -3.45
N ALA A 50 3.50 18.94 -3.62
CA ALA A 50 4.94 19.08 -3.50
C ALA A 50 5.46 20.05 -4.58
N THR A 51 6.35 20.93 -4.18
CA THR A 51 7.00 21.91 -5.04
C THR A 51 8.05 21.21 -5.88
N LEU A 52 8.02 21.38 -7.20
CA LEU A 52 9.11 20.96 -8.08
C LEU A 52 10.32 21.87 -7.83
N ILE A 53 11.43 21.31 -7.35
CA ILE A 53 12.65 22.05 -7.01
C ILE A 53 13.83 21.77 -7.96
N GLY A 54 13.68 20.80 -8.87
CA GLY A 54 14.71 20.53 -9.87
C GLY A 54 14.37 19.37 -10.80
N THR A 55 15.11 19.29 -11.89
CA THR A 55 15.03 18.22 -12.89
C THR A 55 16.42 17.89 -13.41
N ALA A 56 16.74 16.60 -13.54
CA ALA A 56 18.00 16.12 -14.09
C ALA A 56 17.74 14.87 -14.92
N GLY A 57 17.84 14.96 -16.25
CA GLY A 57 17.45 13.86 -17.14
C GLY A 57 15.96 13.54 -17.01
N ASP A 58 15.65 12.26 -16.75
CA ASP A 58 14.30 11.76 -16.46
C ASP A 58 13.90 11.90 -14.98
N THR A 59 14.83 12.31 -14.12
CA THR A 59 14.60 12.46 -12.69
C THR A 59 14.05 13.85 -12.37
N THR A 60 13.00 13.90 -11.56
CA THR A 60 12.45 15.14 -11.00
C THR A 60 12.59 15.14 -9.47
N LEU A 61 12.90 16.30 -8.92
CA LEU A 61 13.04 16.54 -7.49
C LEU A 61 11.87 17.38 -6.99
N HIS A 62 11.12 16.85 -6.05
CA HIS A 62 10.00 17.53 -5.40
C HIS A 62 10.31 17.76 -3.92
N GLN A 63 9.68 18.75 -3.32
CA GLN A 63 9.78 19.03 -1.90
C GLN A 63 8.41 19.31 -1.29
N PHE A 64 8.13 18.73 -0.13
CA PHE A 64 6.94 19.06 0.65
C PHE A 64 7.25 19.05 2.14
N THR A 65 6.39 19.72 2.92
CA THR A 65 6.51 19.78 4.38
C THR A 65 5.38 18.98 5.02
N TYR A 66 5.74 17.95 5.78
CA TYR A 66 4.80 17.24 6.63
C TYR A 66 4.66 17.98 7.96
N SER A 67 3.42 18.19 8.39
CA SER A 67 3.05 18.75 9.69
C SER A 67 2.31 17.68 10.50
N PRO A 68 2.75 17.35 11.73
CA PRO A 68 2.12 16.29 12.52
C PRO A 68 0.73 16.66 13.07
N SER A 69 0.31 17.92 12.97
CA SER A 69 -0.92 18.45 13.57
C SER A 69 -2.21 18.04 12.84
N ALA A 70 -2.13 17.59 11.59
CA ALA A 70 -3.29 17.27 10.77
C ALA A 70 -3.00 16.11 9.81
N ALA A 71 -4.06 15.46 9.34
CA ALA A 71 -3.94 14.55 8.22
C ALA A 71 -3.61 15.33 6.95
N GLN A 72 -2.76 14.77 6.09
CA GLN A 72 -2.31 15.41 4.87
C GLN A 72 -2.32 14.44 3.70
N THR A 73 -2.80 14.92 2.56
CA THR A 73 -2.64 14.26 1.27
C THR A 73 -1.71 15.11 0.41
N GLU A 74 -0.54 14.55 0.10
CA GLU A 74 0.51 15.23 -0.66
C GLU A 74 0.64 14.65 -2.06
N ARG A 75 0.47 15.50 -3.08
CA ARG A 75 0.68 15.12 -4.47
C ARG A 75 2.12 15.40 -4.90
N ILE A 76 2.80 14.39 -5.42
CA ILE A 76 4.21 14.43 -5.84
C ILE A 76 4.26 14.09 -7.33
N GLY A 77 4.21 15.12 -8.17
CA GLY A 77 4.01 14.94 -9.61
C GLY A 77 2.69 14.20 -9.91
N ALA A 78 2.82 12.98 -10.45
CA ALA A 78 1.70 12.08 -10.70
C ALA A 78 1.38 11.14 -9.51
N HIS A 79 2.28 11.02 -8.54
CA HIS A 79 2.12 10.17 -7.37
C HIS A 79 1.39 10.91 -6.23
N GLU A 80 0.94 10.17 -5.23
CA GLU A 80 0.35 10.75 -4.01
C GLU A 80 0.78 9.95 -2.80
N ILE A 81 0.89 10.63 -1.66
CA ILE A 81 0.99 10.01 -0.36
C ILE A 81 -0.02 10.60 0.62
N ARG A 82 -0.55 9.75 1.48
CA ARG A 82 -1.51 10.12 2.51
C ARG A 82 -0.97 9.81 3.90
N PHE A 83 -1.00 10.81 4.76
CA PHE A 83 -0.61 10.72 6.15
C PHE A 83 -1.80 11.00 7.07
N PRO A 84 -2.07 10.14 8.05
CA PRO A 84 -2.78 10.54 9.25
C PRO A 84 -1.99 11.59 10.05
N ALA A 85 -2.67 12.32 10.94
CA ALA A 85 -2.00 13.18 11.90
C ALA A 85 -1.07 12.35 12.80
N GLY A 86 0.13 12.88 13.10
CA GLY A 86 1.12 12.19 13.94
C GLY A 86 1.63 10.86 13.38
N ALA A 87 1.60 10.65 12.06
CA ALA A 87 2.02 9.38 11.45
C ALA A 87 3.54 9.15 11.37
N VAL A 88 4.37 10.18 11.46
CA VAL A 88 5.83 10.08 11.33
C VAL A 88 6.48 9.97 12.70
N CYS A 89 7.36 8.98 12.91
CA CYS A 89 8.19 8.88 14.10
C CYS A 89 9.24 10.00 14.13
N ASP A 90 9.58 10.50 15.31
CA ASP A 90 10.65 11.48 15.48
C ASP A 90 12.03 10.84 15.15
N PRO A 91 12.73 11.32 14.10
CA PRO A 91 14.03 10.74 13.70
C PRO A 91 15.15 11.04 14.70
N SER A 92 14.98 11.99 15.62
CA SER A 92 15.97 12.29 16.66
C SER A 92 15.98 11.28 17.80
N THR A 93 14.87 10.55 18.00
CA THR A 93 14.70 9.59 19.11
C THR A 93 14.38 8.17 18.64
N SER A 94 14.10 7.97 17.35
CA SER A 94 13.80 6.66 16.78
C SER A 94 14.92 6.16 15.86
N SER A 95 15.20 4.87 15.93
CA SER A 95 16.12 4.20 14.99
C SER A 95 15.40 3.81 13.70
N TYR A 96 16.15 3.71 12.61
CA TYR A 96 15.66 3.35 11.28
C TYR A 96 16.27 2.03 10.78
N GLY A 97 15.44 1.11 10.28
CA GLY A 97 15.86 -0.13 9.62
C GLY A 97 14.87 -1.29 9.76
N PRO A 98 15.06 -2.41 9.05
CA PRO A 98 14.11 -3.54 9.02
C PRO A 98 13.69 -4.10 10.38
N GLY A 99 14.56 -4.01 11.40
CA GLY A 99 14.25 -4.46 12.76
C GLY A 99 13.49 -3.44 13.61
N THR A 100 13.26 -2.21 13.12
CA THR A 100 12.72 -1.10 13.93
C THR A 100 11.41 -0.54 13.41
N TRP A 101 10.97 -0.92 12.22
CA TRP A 101 9.77 -0.34 11.59
C TRP A 101 8.49 -0.53 12.41
N ASP A 102 8.32 -1.70 13.04
CA ASP A 102 7.16 -2.02 13.88
C ASP A 102 7.36 -1.69 15.37
N ALA A 103 8.54 -1.20 15.75
CA ALA A 103 8.79 -0.82 17.13
C ALA A 103 7.96 0.43 17.50
N PRO A 104 7.44 0.55 18.73
CA PRO A 104 6.86 1.81 19.19
C PRO A 104 7.82 2.99 19.02
N CYS A 105 7.28 4.20 18.86
CA CYS A 105 8.08 5.42 18.73
C CYS A 105 7.29 6.62 19.24
N THR A 106 8.01 7.69 19.57
CA THR A 106 7.41 9.00 19.80
C THR A 106 7.09 9.63 18.44
N PRO A 107 5.83 10.04 18.19
CA PRO A 107 5.50 10.81 17.00
C PRO A 107 6.26 12.12 16.95
N LEU A 108 6.61 12.56 15.75
CA LEU A 108 7.24 13.86 15.52
C LEU A 108 6.34 15.00 16.03
N ALA A 109 6.90 15.94 16.79
CA ALA A 109 6.15 17.06 17.38
C ALA A 109 6.11 18.32 16.48
N SER A 110 7.05 18.43 15.55
CA SER A 110 7.23 19.60 14.68
C SER A 110 7.19 19.21 13.21
N ALA A 111 7.02 20.18 12.31
CA ALA A 111 7.05 19.90 10.88
C ALA A 111 8.43 19.42 10.41
N ILE A 112 8.47 18.58 9.37
CA ILE A 112 9.69 18.12 8.69
C ILE A 112 9.52 18.24 7.18
N THR A 113 10.58 18.63 6.50
CA THR A 113 10.62 18.75 5.05
C THR A 113 11.17 17.49 4.43
N PHE A 114 10.44 16.93 3.46
CA PHE A 114 10.88 15.81 2.64
C PHE A 114 11.26 16.28 1.25
N THR A 115 12.37 15.76 0.74
CA THR A 115 12.74 15.81 -0.66
C THR A 115 12.43 14.46 -1.30
N VAL A 116 11.73 14.48 -2.43
CA VAL A 116 11.33 13.28 -3.16
C VAL A 116 11.94 13.30 -4.56
N ARG A 117 12.74 12.28 -4.87
CA ARG A 117 13.18 11.99 -6.24
C ARG A 117 12.14 11.10 -6.90
N THR A 118 11.75 11.41 -8.12
CA THR A 118 10.87 10.54 -8.93
C THR A 118 11.43 10.39 -10.33
N TRP A 119 11.44 9.18 -10.87
CA TRP A 119 11.94 8.84 -12.20
C TRP A 119 11.29 7.55 -12.70
N THR A 120 11.60 7.12 -13.92
CA THR A 120 11.15 5.82 -14.44
C THR A 120 12.32 4.86 -14.54
N ASP A 121 12.10 3.59 -14.20
CA ASP A 121 13.12 2.57 -14.44
C ASP A 121 13.26 2.23 -15.93
N ALA A 122 14.22 1.36 -16.26
CA ALA A 122 14.47 0.95 -17.64
C ALA A 122 13.28 0.24 -18.33
N ALA A 123 12.31 -0.25 -17.54
CA ALA A 123 11.07 -0.84 -18.05
C ALA A 123 9.93 0.19 -18.16
N GLY A 124 10.18 1.45 -17.81
CA GLY A 124 9.21 2.54 -17.85
C GLY A 124 8.30 2.63 -16.62
N HIS A 125 8.63 1.92 -15.54
CA HIS A 125 7.82 1.89 -14.31
C HIS A 125 8.29 2.92 -13.29
N PRO A 126 7.37 3.49 -12.48
CA PRO A 126 7.71 4.60 -11.61
C PRO A 126 8.60 4.16 -10.44
N ARG A 127 9.60 4.99 -10.18
CA ARG A 127 10.43 4.97 -8.99
C ARG A 127 10.24 6.25 -8.20
N VAL A 128 10.19 6.10 -6.88
CA VAL A 128 10.18 7.22 -5.94
C VAL A 128 11.22 6.99 -4.85
N ARG A 129 11.88 8.05 -4.41
CA ARG A 129 12.81 8.00 -3.27
C ARG A 129 12.64 9.23 -2.40
N PHE A 130 12.38 9.01 -1.13
CA PHE A 130 12.18 10.03 -0.12
C PHE A 130 13.48 10.27 0.65
N SER A 131 13.68 11.49 1.13
CA SER A 131 14.74 11.86 2.06
C SER A 131 14.23 12.97 2.99
N PRO A 132 14.46 12.91 4.31
CA PRO A 132 15.23 11.88 5.01
C PRO A 132 14.51 10.53 5.10
N ASP A 133 15.29 9.47 5.38
CA ASP A 133 14.76 8.15 5.70
C ASP A 133 14.13 8.20 7.10
N VAL A 134 12.82 7.95 7.18
CA VAL A 134 12.05 7.94 8.44
C VAL A 134 11.13 6.74 8.51
N ARG A 135 10.73 6.32 9.70
CA ARG A 135 9.68 5.29 9.86
C ARG A 135 8.38 5.91 10.36
N PHE A 136 7.28 5.20 10.17
CA PHE A 136 5.97 5.64 10.61
C PHE A 136 5.58 5.01 11.95
N VAL A 137 4.70 5.70 12.66
CA VAL A 137 4.11 5.21 13.91
C VAL A 137 3.32 3.92 13.59
N PRO A 138 3.61 2.77 14.22
CA PRO A 138 3.05 1.48 13.80
C PRO A 138 1.51 1.37 13.87
N THR A 139 0.88 2.18 14.71
CA THR A 139 -0.59 2.25 14.84
C THR A 139 -1.25 3.12 13.78
N GLN A 140 -0.46 3.85 12.97
CA GLN A 140 -0.92 4.70 11.90
C GLN A 140 -0.73 4.03 10.53
N THR A 141 -1.58 4.40 9.57
CA THR A 141 -1.53 3.87 8.20
C THR A 141 -1.19 4.98 7.23
N VAL A 142 0.08 5.03 6.82
CA VAL A 142 0.52 5.88 5.71
C VAL A 142 0.36 5.09 4.41
N THR A 143 -0.27 5.70 3.41
CA THR A 143 -0.53 5.04 2.12
C THR A 143 0.17 5.77 1.00
N LEU A 144 1.02 5.05 0.26
CA LEU A 144 1.67 5.54 -0.95
C LEU A 144 0.86 5.10 -2.17
N TYR A 145 0.72 5.98 -3.14
CA TYR A 145 0.03 5.74 -4.39
C TYR A 145 0.93 6.11 -5.56
N LEU A 146 1.26 5.12 -6.36
CA LEU A 146 2.11 5.22 -7.53
C LEU A 146 1.21 5.16 -8.77
N TYR A 147 1.14 6.28 -9.50
CA TYR A 147 0.44 6.32 -10.78
C TYR A 147 1.25 5.57 -11.84
N ASP A 148 0.63 4.55 -12.42
CA ASP A 148 1.12 3.86 -13.62
C ASP A 148 -0.04 3.07 -14.23
N LYS A 149 -0.49 3.54 -15.39
CA LYS A 149 -1.64 2.97 -16.10
C LYS A 149 -1.42 1.53 -16.53
N ALA A 150 -0.22 1.17 -16.98
CA ALA A 150 0.03 -0.19 -17.48
C ALA A 150 -0.03 -1.19 -16.32
N THR A 151 0.57 -0.83 -15.20
CA THR A 151 0.73 -1.74 -14.05
C THR A 151 -0.48 -1.76 -13.12
N ALA A 152 -1.29 -0.69 -13.08
CA ALA A 152 -2.56 -0.68 -12.34
C ALA A 152 -3.60 -1.65 -12.93
N LEU A 153 -3.48 -1.98 -14.21
CA LEU A 153 -4.36 -2.92 -14.91
C LEU A 153 -3.87 -4.38 -14.89
N ASP A 154 -2.63 -4.63 -14.46
CA ASP A 154 -2.02 -5.95 -14.50
C ASP A 154 -1.61 -6.41 -13.08
N LYS A 155 -2.22 -7.53 -12.66
CA LYS A 155 -2.06 -8.09 -11.31
C LYS A 155 -0.65 -8.62 -11.02
N LYS A 156 0.21 -8.71 -12.03
CA LYS A 156 1.60 -9.12 -11.83
C LYS A 156 2.47 -8.03 -11.22
N TYR A 157 2.07 -6.75 -11.25
CA TYR A 157 2.95 -5.66 -10.79
C TYR A 157 2.73 -5.27 -9.34
N GLN A 158 3.80 -5.13 -8.56
CA GLN A 158 3.75 -4.74 -7.15
C GLN A 158 4.76 -3.65 -6.85
N ALA A 159 4.51 -2.84 -5.82
CA ALA A 159 5.48 -1.89 -5.30
C ALA A 159 6.43 -2.62 -4.34
N PHE A 160 7.71 -2.65 -4.66
CA PHE A 160 8.77 -3.19 -3.81
C PHE A 160 9.52 -2.04 -3.13
N TRP A 161 9.97 -2.29 -1.91
CA TRP A 161 10.84 -1.37 -1.19
C TRP A 161 12.27 -1.47 -1.72
N CYS A 162 12.90 -0.34 -2.02
CA CYS A 162 14.30 -0.26 -2.44
C CYS A 162 15.09 0.50 -1.35
N PRO A 163 15.89 -0.20 -0.51
CA PRO A 163 16.68 0.42 0.54
C PRO A 163 17.66 1.47 -0.02
N THR A 164 17.86 2.56 0.72
CA THR A 164 18.88 3.56 0.40
C THR A 164 20.25 2.88 0.27
N GLY A 165 20.92 3.12 -0.87
CA GLY A 165 22.24 2.55 -1.17
C GLY A 165 22.22 1.10 -1.65
N SER A 166 21.04 0.46 -1.71
CA SER A 166 20.88 -0.87 -2.28
C SER A 166 20.53 -0.81 -3.77
N ARG A 167 20.99 -1.81 -4.51
CA ARG A 167 20.56 -2.08 -5.90
C ARG A 167 19.47 -3.16 -5.96
N THR A 168 18.99 -3.67 -4.84
CA THR A 168 17.93 -4.67 -4.80
C THR A 168 16.68 -4.08 -4.19
N CYS A 169 15.52 -4.43 -4.74
CA CYS A 169 14.24 -4.09 -4.15
C CYS A 169 13.59 -5.37 -3.59
N ILE A 170 12.95 -5.23 -2.43
CA ILE A 170 12.46 -6.33 -1.60
C ILE A 170 10.94 -6.28 -1.57
N ASN A 171 10.30 -7.44 -1.75
CA ASN A 171 8.87 -7.60 -1.56
C ASN A 171 8.55 -7.77 -0.07
N GLU A 172 8.33 -6.65 0.62
CA GLU A 172 7.98 -6.65 2.05
C GLU A 172 6.67 -7.38 2.33
N SER A 173 5.78 -7.51 1.33
CA SER A 173 4.46 -8.12 1.53
C SER A 173 4.50 -9.64 1.74
N LEU A 174 5.63 -10.29 1.41
CA LEU A 174 5.86 -11.70 1.71
C LEU A 174 6.01 -11.94 3.22
N ALA A 175 6.67 -11.01 3.92
CA ALA A 175 6.86 -11.07 5.36
C ALA A 175 5.71 -10.38 6.13
N ASP A 176 5.17 -9.30 5.58
CA ASP A 176 4.01 -8.60 6.14
C ASP A 176 2.93 -8.34 5.10
N PRO A 177 1.85 -9.15 5.05
CA PRO A 177 0.74 -8.95 4.13
C PRO A 177 0.04 -7.58 4.25
N SER A 178 0.25 -6.82 5.32
CA SER A 178 -0.37 -5.50 5.52
C SER A 178 0.17 -4.43 4.56
N VAL A 179 1.40 -4.59 4.04
CA VAL A 179 1.99 -3.67 3.05
C VAL A 179 1.76 -4.11 1.59
N ARG A 180 0.92 -5.13 1.38
CA ARG A 180 0.62 -5.64 0.04
C ARG A 180 0.04 -4.55 -0.86
N THR A 181 0.57 -4.48 -2.08
CA THR A 181 0.07 -3.57 -3.12
C THR A 181 -1.37 -3.92 -3.53
N GLN A 182 -2.21 -2.91 -3.50
CA GLN A 182 -3.55 -2.85 -4.03
C GLN A 182 -3.56 -2.02 -5.32
N ARG A 183 -4.66 -2.10 -6.08
CA ARG A 183 -4.78 -1.44 -7.39
C ARG A 183 -6.13 -0.78 -7.50
N ASP A 184 -6.15 0.38 -8.14
CA ASP A 184 -7.36 1.06 -8.57
C ASP A 184 -7.29 1.27 -10.10
N PRO A 185 -7.89 0.36 -10.88
CA PRO A 185 -7.98 0.48 -12.33
C PRO A 185 -8.69 1.74 -12.81
N GLY A 186 -9.58 2.33 -12.01
CA GLY A 186 -10.34 3.53 -12.38
C GLY A 186 -9.50 4.80 -12.34
N THR A 187 -8.53 4.85 -11.43
CA THR A 187 -7.65 6.01 -11.23
C THR A 187 -6.20 5.75 -11.66
N PHE A 188 -5.90 4.53 -12.11
CA PHE A 188 -4.58 4.08 -12.58
C PHE A 188 -3.48 4.14 -11.51
N TYR A 189 -3.83 3.95 -10.24
CA TYR A 189 -2.87 3.85 -9.14
C TYR A 189 -2.64 2.42 -8.68
N LEU A 190 -1.39 2.12 -8.38
CA LEU A 190 -0.99 1.08 -7.45
C LEU A 190 -0.80 1.74 -6.09
N TYR A 191 -1.32 1.13 -5.02
CA TYR A 191 -1.23 1.75 -3.72
C TYR A 191 -1.10 0.74 -2.61
N GLY A 192 -0.51 1.13 -1.50
CA GLY A 192 -0.34 0.24 -0.37
C GLY A 192 0.06 1.01 0.88
N ARG A 193 -0.17 0.37 2.02
CA ARG A 193 0.43 0.83 3.27
C ARG A 193 1.94 0.73 3.13
N ILE A 194 2.64 1.76 3.57
CA ILE A 194 4.10 1.74 3.75
C ILE A 194 4.42 1.94 5.23
N LYS A 195 5.54 1.40 5.69
CA LYS A 195 6.00 1.53 7.09
C LYS A 195 7.13 2.53 7.28
N HIS A 196 7.77 2.93 6.18
CA HIS A 196 8.91 3.83 6.21
C HIS A 196 9.08 4.58 4.88
N PHE A 197 9.89 5.62 4.93
CA PHE A 197 10.39 6.35 3.80
C PHE A 197 11.82 5.95 3.47
N SER A 198 11.99 5.60 2.20
CA SER A 198 13.26 5.41 1.49
C SER A 198 12.93 5.34 0.01
N GLY A 199 13.24 4.25 -0.71
CA GLY A 199 12.91 4.06 -2.12
C GLY A 199 11.76 3.07 -2.35
N TYR A 200 10.98 3.26 -3.41
CA TYR A 200 9.99 2.28 -3.89
C TYR A 200 10.04 2.20 -5.43
N ASN A 201 9.91 0.99 -5.97
CA ASN A 201 9.79 0.75 -7.41
C ASN A 201 8.59 -0.14 -7.70
N VAL A 202 7.89 0.10 -8.82
CA VAL A 202 6.90 -0.86 -9.33
C VAL A 202 7.62 -1.89 -10.20
N VAL A 203 7.54 -3.16 -9.81
CA VAL A 203 8.20 -4.27 -10.50
C VAL A 203 7.23 -5.43 -10.74
N VAL A 204 7.61 -6.38 -11.59
CA VAL A 204 6.82 -7.61 -11.77
C VAL A 204 7.09 -8.53 -10.59
N ASP A 205 6.03 -8.94 -9.89
CA ASP A 205 6.07 -9.97 -8.86
C ASP A 205 6.49 -11.31 -9.49
N ARG A 206 7.80 -11.58 -9.43
CA ARG A 206 8.39 -12.86 -9.79
C ARG A 206 8.72 -13.68 -8.54
N SER A 207 7.81 -13.79 -7.56
CA SER A 207 7.98 -14.71 -6.42
C SER A 207 9.33 -14.63 -5.66
N GLY A 208 10.07 -13.53 -5.78
CA GLY A 208 11.44 -13.37 -5.27
C GLY A 208 12.00 -11.95 -5.46
N ASP A 209 13.13 -11.68 -4.83
CA ASP A 209 13.80 -10.37 -4.83
C ASP A 209 14.26 -9.97 -6.24
N GLU A 210 14.04 -8.70 -6.61
CA GLU A 210 14.45 -8.17 -7.91
C GLU A 210 15.68 -7.24 -7.75
N THR A 211 16.73 -7.55 -8.50
CA THR A 211 17.87 -6.64 -8.67
C THR A 211 17.42 -5.47 -9.54
N ALA A 212 17.30 -4.30 -8.95
CA ALA A 212 17.14 -3.06 -9.71
C ALA A 212 18.34 -2.85 -10.65
N PRO A 213 18.09 -2.39 -11.89
CA PRO A 213 19.17 -1.91 -12.76
C PRO A 213 19.98 -0.83 -12.05
N SER A 214 21.30 -0.91 -12.17
CA SER A 214 22.25 -0.05 -11.48
C SER A 214 22.35 1.34 -12.14
N ASP A 215 21.44 2.26 -11.84
CA ASP A 215 21.55 3.65 -12.29
C ASP A 215 21.81 4.68 -11.16
N ASP A 216 21.90 4.25 -9.90
CA ASP A 216 22.03 5.17 -8.75
C ASP A 216 23.46 5.30 -8.21
N THR A 217 24.47 5.56 -9.07
CA THR A 217 25.83 5.89 -8.60
C THR A 217 26.33 7.30 -8.95
N SER A 218 25.55 8.17 -9.59
CA SER A 218 26.08 9.45 -10.10
C SER A 218 25.80 10.72 -9.29
N PHE A 219 25.09 10.66 -8.15
CA PHE A 219 24.91 11.85 -7.31
C PHE A 219 25.01 11.53 -5.82
N GLY A 220 26.21 11.18 -5.39
CA GLY A 220 26.68 11.35 -4.01
C GLY A 220 27.53 12.62 -3.93
N MET A 221 27.06 13.57 -3.11
CA MET A 221 27.61 14.89 -2.77
C MET A 221 27.47 16.00 -3.81
#